data_AF-A0A9E1ZF22-F1
#
_entry.id   AF-A0A9E1ZF22-F1
#
_cell.length_a   1.000
_cell.length_b   1.000
_cell.length_c   1.000
_cell.angle_alpha   90.00
_cell.angle_beta   90.00
_cell.angle_gamma   90.00
#
_symmetry.space_group_name_H-M   'P 1'
#
loop_
_entity.id
_entity.type
_entity.pdbx_description
1 polymer ?
#
loop_
_entity_poly.entity_id
_entity_poly.type
_entity_poly.pdbx_seq_one_letter_code
_entity_poly.pdbx_strand_id
1 'polypeptide(L)'
;PQRVSNLIASCKNIGTTHITNGCYRLHPIEWNIGEVAGYLAATAIANSVQPKAIWENGKLLSSFRDFLHKIGVETSWPPPQTRRQDE
;
A
#
# COMPACT_ATOMS: atom_id res chain seq x y z
N PRO A 1 10.58 -20.07 -9.64
CA PRO A 1 10.47 -20.17 -8.16
C PRO A 1 9.20 -20.96 -7.81
N GLN A 2 9.27 -21.97 -6.93
CA GLN A 2 8.12 -22.85 -6.65
C GLN A 2 7.25 -22.39 -5.46
N ARG A 3 7.78 -21.58 -4.53
CA ARG A 3 7.02 -21.04 -3.39
C ARG A 3 7.49 -19.60 -3.11
N VAL A 4 6.57 -18.64 -3.20
CA VAL A 4 6.81 -17.19 -3.02
C VAL A 4 5.98 -16.66 -1.83
N SER A 5 6.03 -17.35 -0.69
CA SER A 5 5.25 -16.99 0.50
C SER A 5 5.86 -15.84 1.32
N ASN A 6 7.16 -15.60 1.15
CA ASN A 6 7.94 -14.58 1.85
C ASN A 6 8.49 -13.49 0.89
N LEU A 7 7.96 -13.40 -0.33
CA LEU A 7 8.35 -12.40 -1.32
C LEU A 7 7.35 -11.24 -1.29
N ILE A 8 7.84 -10.02 -1.09
CA ILE A 8 7.04 -8.80 -1.17
C ILE A 8 7.44 -8.05 -2.44
N ALA A 9 6.47 -7.77 -3.29
CA ALA A 9 6.68 -7.02 -4.52
C ALA A 9 6.77 -5.52 -4.19
N SER A 10 7.94 -4.92 -4.38
CA SER A 10 8.25 -3.56 -3.90
C SER A 10 8.81 -2.65 -5.02
N CYS A 11 8.10 -2.57 -6.15
CA CYS A 11 8.52 -1.77 -7.31
C CYS A 11 7.31 -1.45 -8.21
N LYS A 12 7.58 -0.97 -9.45
CA LYS A 12 6.65 -0.70 -10.55
C LYS A 12 5.99 -1.97 -11.10
N ASN A 13 5.31 -2.70 -10.24
CA ASN A 13 4.61 -3.93 -10.58
C ASN A 13 3.13 -3.68 -10.92
N ILE A 14 2.75 -2.40 -11.09
CA ILE A 14 1.38 -1.98 -11.42
C ILE A 14 1.22 -2.01 -12.94
N GLY A 15 0.30 -2.85 -13.42
CA GLY A 15 -0.13 -2.82 -14.81
C GLY A 15 -0.88 -1.52 -15.10
N THR A 16 -0.40 -0.73 -16.06
CA THR A 16 -0.98 0.57 -16.42
C THR A 16 -1.13 0.69 -17.94
N THR A 17 -2.10 1.50 -18.38
CA THR A 17 -2.18 1.91 -19.80
C THR A 17 -1.10 2.95 -20.10
N HIS A 18 -0.79 3.16 -21.38
CA HIS A 18 0.19 4.18 -21.78
C HIS A 18 -0.13 5.57 -21.19
N ILE A 19 -1.41 5.94 -21.17
CA ILE A 19 -1.87 7.23 -20.62
C ILE A 19 -1.71 7.28 -19.10
N THR A 20 -2.11 6.23 -18.38
CA THR A 20 -2.07 6.22 -16.91
C THR A 20 -0.67 5.98 -16.34
N ASN A 21 0.26 5.43 -17.13
CA ASN A 21 1.64 5.20 -16.73
C ASN A 21 2.37 6.48 -16.27
N GLY A 22 2.02 7.65 -16.82
CA GLY A 22 2.56 8.94 -16.37
C GLY A 22 2.18 9.31 -14.93
N CYS A 23 1.00 8.89 -14.46
CA CYS A 23 0.51 9.18 -13.11
C CYS A 23 1.19 8.34 -12.02
N TYR A 24 1.73 7.17 -12.38
CA TYR A 24 2.35 6.23 -11.43
C TYR A 24 3.89 6.23 -11.46
N ARG A 25 4.51 6.84 -12.47
CA ARG A 25 5.98 6.96 -12.60
C ARG A 25 6.52 8.25 -11.99
N LEU A 26 6.00 8.59 -10.82
CA LEU A 26 6.50 9.69 -10.02
C LEU A 26 7.31 9.13 -8.86
N HIS A 27 8.45 9.74 -8.59
CA HIS A 27 9.36 9.32 -7.51
C HIS A 27 8.66 9.14 -6.15
N PRO A 28 7.73 10.01 -5.73
CA PRO A 28 7.00 9.83 -4.46
C PRO A 28 6.16 8.55 -4.42
N ILE A 29 5.58 8.13 -5.55
CA ILE A 29 4.77 6.91 -5.63
C ILE A 29 5.67 5.69 -5.49
N GLU A 30 6.80 5.68 -6.18
CA GLU A 30 7.77 4.57 -6.13
C GLU A 30 8.37 4.39 -4.73
N TRP A 31 8.70 5.51 -4.08
CA TRP A 31 9.17 5.50 -2.69
C TRP A 31 8.11 5.01 -1.72
N ASN A 32 6.87 5.47 -1.85
CA ASN A 32 5.78 5.05 -0.98
C ASN A 32 5.55 3.52 -1.08
N ILE A 33 5.57 2.95 -2.30
CA ILE A 33 5.48 1.49 -2.48
C ILE A 33 6.60 0.77 -1.70
N GLY A 34 7.84 1.27 -1.78
CA GLY A 34 8.97 0.69 -1.07
C GLY A 34 8.87 0.81 0.45
N GLU A 35 8.45 1.98 0.93
CA GLU A 35 8.27 2.26 2.34
C GLU A 35 7.18 1.37 2.95
N VAL A 36 6.01 1.30 2.31
CA VAL A 36 4.89 0.45 2.74
C VAL A 36 5.25 -1.04 2.68
N ALA A 37 6.05 -1.47 1.70
CA ALA A 37 6.58 -2.84 1.66
C ALA A 37 7.52 -3.13 2.85
N GLY A 38 8.35 -2.16 3.25
CA GLY A 38 9.17 -2.24 4.45
C GLY A 38 8.33 -2.35 5.72
N TYR A 39 7.30 -1.52 5.86
CA TYR A 39 6.36 -1.61 6.99
C TYR A 39 5.62 -2.95 7.04
N LEU A 40 5.23 -3.51 5.89
CA LEU A 40 4.60 -4.83 5.82
C LEU A 40 5.56 -5.92 6.31
N ALA A 41 6.83 -5.87 5.88
CA ALA A 41 7.85 -6.82 6.32
C ALA A 41 8.10 -6.72 7.83
N ALA A 42 8.23 -5.50 8.37
CA ALA A 42 8.40 -5.26 9.80
C ALA A 42 7.20 -5.78 10.61
N THR A 43 5.97 -5.54 10.13
CA THR A 43 4.73 -6.03 10.76
C THR A 43 4.67 -7.55 10.76
N ALA A 44 5.06 -8.19 9.66
CA ALA A 44 5.10 -9.65 9.55
C ALA A 44 6.07 -10.26 10.56
N ILE A 45 7.27 -9.68 10.69
CA ILE A 45 8.27 -10.09 11.68
C ILE A 45 7.74 -9.90 13.11
N ALA A 46 7.18 -8.72 13.42
CA ALA A 46 6.68 -8.41 14.76
C ALA A 46 5.55 -9.35 15.22
N ASN A 47 4.70 -9.81 14.30
CA ASN A 47 3.61 -10.73 14.59
C ASN A 47 4.00 -12.21 14.42
N SER A 48 5.25 -12.51 14.06
CA SER A 48 5.72 -13.87 13.75
C SER A 48 4.87 -14.58 12.69
N VAL A 49 4.45 -13.85 11.66
CA VAL A 49 3.62 -14.36 10.56
C VAL A 49 4.30 -14.17 9.21
N GLN A 50 3.88 -14.94 8.21
CA GLN A 50 4.27 -14.69 6.81
C GLN A 50 3.53 -13.44 6.28
N PRO A 51 4.12 -12.65 5.36
CA PRO A 51 3.45 -11.48 4.77
C PRO A 51 2.08 -11.80 4.18
N LYS A 52 1.93 -12.97 3.56
CA LYS A 52 0.64 -13.46 3.01
C LYS A 52 -0.47 -13.54 4.06
N ALA A 53 -0.13 -13.93 5.30
CA ALA A 53 -1.10 -14.09 6.37
C ALA A 53 -1.71 -12.76 6.84
N ILE A 54 -1.00 -11.64 6.66
CA ILE A 54 -1.52 -10.30 6.94
C ILE A 54 -2.71 -9.99 6.02
N TRP A 55 -2.61 -10.38 4.74
CA TRP A 55 -3.70 -10.20 3.77
C TRP A 55 -4.86 -11.17 4.00
N GLU A 56 -4.58 -12.43 4.31
CA GLU A 56 -5.60 -13.47 4.50
C GLU A 56 -6.40 -13.30 5.79
N ASN A 57 -5.82 -12.65 6.81
CA ASN A 57 -6.47 -12.41 8.09
C ASN A 57 -6.99 -10.97 8.18
N GLY A 58 -8.32 -10.79 8.11
CA GLY A 58 -8.95 -9.48 8.17
C GLY A 58 -8.62 -8.64 9.40
N LYS A 59 -8.32 -9.27 10.56
CA LYS A 59 -7.91 -8.53 11.78
C LYS A 59 -6.51 -7.95 11.65
N LEU A 60 -5.56 -8.74 11.13
CA LEU A 60 -4.19 -8.29 10.88
C LEU A 60 -4.17 -7.21 9.79
N LEU A 61 -4.95 -7.40 8.74
CA LEU A 61 -5.10 -6.42 7.67
C LEU A 61 -5.64 -5.09 8.20
N SER A 62 -6.71 -5.12 9.01
CA SER A 62 -7.28 -3.90 9.61
C SER A 62 -6.23 -3.18 10.47
N SER A 63 -5.57 -3.92 11.37
CA SER A 63 -4.54 -3.34 12.24
C SER A 63 -3.37 -2.73 11.46
N PHE A 64 -2.98 -3.35 10.34
CA PHE A 64 -1.94 -2.82 9.46
C PHE A 64 -2.39 -1.55 8.74
N ARG A 65 -3.64 -1.50 8.24
CA ARG A 65 -4.21 -0.29 7.62
C ARG A 65 -4.33 0.86 8.61
N ASP A 66 -4.77 0.58 9.84
CA ASP A 66 -4.85 1.56 10.91
C ASP A 66 -3.45 2.13 11.25
N PHE A 67 -2.43 1.28 11.25
CA PHE A 67 -1.05 1.70 11.40
C PHE A 67 -0.61 2.63 10.26
N LEU A 68 -0.87 2.25 9.00
CA LEU A 68 -0.56 3.07 7.83
C LEU A 68 -1.24 4.44 7.90
N HIS A 69 -2.51 4.51 8.33
CA HIS A 69 -3.22 5.79 8.51
C HIS A 69 -2.58 6.66 9.59
N LYS A 70 -2.15 6.06 10.72
CA LYS A 70 -1.50 6.80 11.80
C LYS A 70 -0.19 7.47 11.38
N ILE A 71 0.54 6.86 10.45
CA ILE A 71 1.78 7.43 9.89
C ILE A 71 1.53 8.35 8.68
N GLY A 72 0.25 8.56 8.31
CA GLY A 72 -0.14 9.47 7.23
C GLY A 72 -0.15 8.87 5.83
N VAL A 73 -0.09 7.54 5.69
CA VAL A 73 -0.22 6.88 4.38
C VAL A 73 -1.70 6.83 3.98
N GLU A 74 -2.03 7.45 2.86
CA GLU A 74 -3.37 7.41 2.28
C GLU A 74 -3.66 6.04 1.65
N THR A 75 -4.79 5.41 2.01
CA THR A 75 -5.22 4.13 1.40
C THR A 75 -6.56 4.23 0.67
N SER A 76 -7.12 5.43 0.55
CA SER A 76 -8.41 5.69 -0.08
C SER A 76 -8.46 7.13 -0.57
N TRP A 77 -9.13 7.36 -1.69
CA TRP A 77 -9.38 8.71 -2.18
C TRP A 77 -10.26 9.51 -1.21
N PRO A 78 -10.01 10.81 -1.05
CA PRO A 78 -10.94 11.67 -0.35
C PRO A 78 -12.29 11.71 -1.09
N PRO A 79 -13.39 11.98 -0.38
CA PRO A 79 -14.67 12.19 -1.04
C PRO A 79 -14.56 13.35 -2.05
N PRO A 80 -15.32 13.32 -3.16
CA PRO A 80 -15.30 14.39 -4.14
C PRO A 80 -15.54 15.73 -3.45
N GLN A 81 -14.58 16.64 -3.57
CA GLN A 81 -14.74 18.00 -3.09
C GLN A 81 -15.65 18.72 -4.09
N THR A 82 -16.96 18.74 -3.82
CA THR A 82 -17.86 19.62 -4.57
C THR A 82 -17.42 21.05 -4.26
N ARG A 83 -17.07 21.83 -5.29
CA ARG A 83 -16.77 23.26 -5.14
C ARG A 83 -17.89 23.87 -4.29
N ARG A 84 -17.55 24.48 -3.14
CA ARG A 84 -18.54 25.22 -2.34
C ARG A 84 -19.22 26.22 -3.27
N GLN A 85 -20.54 26.12 -3.40
CA GLN A 85 -21.37 27.15 -4.02
C GLN A 85 -21.70 28.18 -2.94
N ASP A 86 -20.67 28.86 -2.43
CA ASP A 86 -20.84 29.95 -1.48
C ASP A 86 -20.06 31.16 -2.01
N GLU A 87 -20.58 31.76 -3.10
CA GLU A 87 -20.40 33.17 -3.48
C GLU A 87 -21.79 33.80 -3.65
#